data_AF-A0AAI8WY95-F1
#
_entry.id   AF-A0AAI8WY95-F1
#
_cell.length_a   1.000
_cell.length_b   1.000
_cell.length_c   1.000
_cell.angle_alpha   90.00
_cell.angle_beta   90.00
_cell.angle_gamma   90.00
#
_symmetry.space_group_name_H-M   'P 1'
#
loop_
_entity.id
_entity.type
_entity.pdbx_description
1 polymer ?
#
loop_
_entity_poly.entity_id
_entity_poly.type
_entity_poly.pdbx_seq_one_letter_code
_entity_poly.pdbx_strand_id
1 'polypeptide(L)'
;MPEGIADRAADCWEALLACASFAGGHWPLTCDNAALAALADLRDMGEPTSTGVQLLADLHRIFLSKRGESLMKENTKPALKTPQLLKMLESLDESPWKSYRRDGTPLGSRDLSQLLKPYGIKSTNIWWSTDANSRGYYLAAFEDAWSRYVKEPEAETQAQAPAANNGHHIDDESILKSTKVEF
;
A
#
# COMPACT_ATOMS: atom_id res chain seq x y z
N MET A 1 34.87 3.65 7.61
CA MET A 1 34.81 4.51 8.82
C MET A 1 34.01 3.76 9.88
N PRO A 2 34.35 3.82 11.19
CA PRO A 2 33.62 3.13 12.26
C PRO A 2 32.38 3.92 12.73
N GLU A 3 31.63 3.27 13.63
CA GLU A 3 30.40 3.66 14.37
C GLU A 3 29.06 3.59 13.61
N GLY A 4 28.19 2.66 14.03
CA GLY A 4 26.77 2.69 13.69
C GLY A 4 26.26 1.43 13.02
N ILE A 5 25.53 0.62 13.80
CA ILE A 5 24.78 -0.57 13.38
C ILE A 5 23.58 -0.11 12.52
N ALA A 6 23.83 0.20 11.26
CA ALA A 6 22.85 0.48 10.21
C ALA A 6 23.58 0.16 8.90
N ASP A 7 23.55 -1.04 8.34
CA ASP A 7 22.34 -1.65 7.80
C ASP A 7 22.72 -3.06 7.31
N ARG A 8 22.60 -4.08 8.18
CA ARG A 8 22.97 -5.46 7.80
C ARG A 8 22.11 -6.01 6.65
N ALA A 9 20.91 -5.45 6.43
CA ALA A 9 20.06 -5.87 5.33
C ALA A 9 20.59 -5.32 4.01
N ALA A 10 20.95 -4.03 3.95
CA ALA A 10 21.59 -3.45 2.76
C ALA A 10 22.93 -4.11 2.43
N ASP A 11 23.78 -4.41 3.43
CA ASP A 11 25.04 -5.12 3.22
C ASP A 11 24.83 -6.51 2.58
N CYS A 12 23.76 -7.23 2.97
CA CYS A 12 23.42 -8.52 2.38
C CYS A 12 22.91 -8.38 0.93
N TRP A 13 22.13 -7.34 0.64
CA TRP A 13 21.65 -7.09 -0.72
C TRP A 13 22.76 -6.63 -1.66
N GLU A 14 23.72 -5.83 -1.20
CA GLU A 14 24.89 -5.43 -2.00
C GLU A 14 25.71 -6.65 -2.43
N ALA A 15 25.96 -7.60 -1.52
CA ALA A 15 26.67 -8.84 -1.85
C ALA A 15 25.91 -9.70 -2.88
N LEU A 16 24.58 -9.80 -2.75
CA LEU A 16 23.74 -10.57 -3.69
C LEU A 16 23.65 -9.93 -5.08
N LEU A 17 23.49 -8.61 -5.14
CA LEU A 17 23.48 -7.83 -6.39
C LEU A 17 24.83 -7.91 -7.10
N ALA A 18 25.95 -7.88 -6.36
CA ALA A 18 27.28 -8.08 -6.91
C ALA A 18 27.44 -9.49 -7.52
N CYS A 19 27.01 -10.54 -6.83
CA CYS A 19 27.04 -11.90 -7.36
C CYS A 19 26.15 -12.07 -8.61
N ALA A 20 24.95 -11.50 -8.62
CA ALA A 20 24.05 -11.56 -9.76
C ALA A 20 24.61 -10.83 -11.00
N SER A 21 25.28 -9.71 -10.79
CA SER A 21 25.97 -8.95 -11.83
C SER A 21 27.10 -9.76 -12.48
N PHE A 22 27.85 -10.53 -11.67
CA PHE A 22 28.90 -11.42 -12.16
C PHE A 22 28.36 -12.68 -12.87
N ALA A 23 27.21 -13.21 -12.43
CA ALA A 23 26.59 -14.38 -13.04
C ALA A 23 26.01 -14.10 -14.44
N GLY A 24 25.62 -12.84 -14.72
CA GLY A 24 25.10 -12.42 -16.02
C GLY A 24 23.78 -13.10 -16.42
N GLY A 25 23.35 -12.91 -17.67
CA GLY A 25 22.10 -13.51 -18.17
C GLY A 25 20.86 -12.92 -17.49
N HIS A 26 19.94 -13.77 -17.02
CA HIS A 26 18.69 -13.32 -16.39
C HIS A 26 18.84 -12.93 -14.90
N TRP A 27 19.99 -13.25 -14.29
CA TRP A 27 20.23 -13.13 -12.85
C TRP A 27 20.22 -11.68 -12.32
N PRO A 28 20.81 -10.67 -12.99
CA PRO A 28 20.73 -9.28 -12.55
C PRO A 28 19.28 -8.79 -12.43
N LEU A 29 18.48 -9.02 -13.48
CA LEU A 29 17.06 -8.65 -13.50
C LEU A 29 16.24 -9.35 -12.40
N THR A 30 16.61 -10.60 -12.10
CA THR A 30 15.92 -11.40 -11.07
C THR A 30 16.24 -10.92 -9.67
N CYS A 31 17.49 -10.52 -9.42
CA CYS A 31 17.89 -9.90 -8.15
C CYS A 31 17.22 -8.53 -7.95
N ASP A 32 17.15 -7.70 -8.99
CA ASP A 32 16.46 -6.41 -8.91
C ASP A 32 14.97 -6.59 -8.59
N ASN A 33 14.31 -7.53 -9.28
CA ASN A 33 12.91 -7.85 -9.01
C ASN A 33 12.70 -8.45 -7.61
N ALA A 34 13.62 -9.29 -7.12
CA ALA A 34 13.55 -9.86 -5.78
C ALA A 34 13.78 -8.80 -4.68
N ALA A 35 14.70 -7.85 -4.90
CA ALA A 35 14.91 -6.73 -4.00
C ALA A 35 13.69 -5.82 -3.93
N LEU A 36 13.08 -5.51 -5.09
CA LEU A 36 11.83 -4.75 -5.17
C LEU A 36 10.66 -5.48 -4.49
N ALA A 37 10.55 -6.80 -4.66
CA ALA A 37 9.55 -7.62 -3.99
C ALA A 37 9.76 -7.65 -2.47
N ALA A 38 11.00 -7.81 -2.00
CA ALA A 38 11.32 -7.77 -0.57
C ALA A 38 11.05 -6.38 0.04
N LEU A 39 11.29 -5.30 -0.70
CA LEU A 39 10.90 -3.93 -0.33
C LEU A 39 9.37 -3.76 -0.29
N ALA A 40 8.62 -4.48 -1.12
CA ALA A 40 7.17 -4.52 -1.06
C ALA A 40 6.66 -5.37 0.12
N ASP A 41 7.27 -6.53 0.38
CA ASP A 41 6.93 -7.40 1.52
C ASP A 41 7.24 -6.73 2.87
N LEU A 42 8.33 -5.96 2.97
CA LEU A 42 8.62 -5.13 4.14
C LEU A 42 7.62 -3.97 4.32
N ARG A 43 6.91 -3.55 3.26
CA ARG A 43 5.77 -2.63 3.34
C ARG A 43 4.47 -3.34 3.75
N ASP A 44 4.36 -4.65 3.50
CA ASP A 44 3.21 -5.49 3.90
C ASP A 44 3.30 -6.01 5.35
N MET A 45 4.46 -5.97 5.99
CA MET A 45 4.68 -6.33 7.41
C MET A 45 4.06 -5.34 8.43
N GLY A 46 3.07 -4.53 8.02
CA GLY A 46 2.27 -3.69 8.91
C GLY A 46 1.17 -2.92 8.19
N GLU A 47 0.06 -3.59 7.83
CA GLU A 47 -1.15 -3.10 7.15
C GLU A 47 -1.27 -1.57 6.90
N PRO A 48 -0.61 -1.02 5.85
CA PRO A 48 -0.79 0.37 5.45
C PRO A 48 -1.73 0.52 4.24
N THR A 49 -1.90 -0.53 3.44
CA THR A 49 -2.65 -0.50 2.18
C THR A 49 -4.17 -0.54 2.43
N SER A 50 -4.65 -1.40 3.32
CA SER A 50 -6.08 -1.50 3.70
C SER A 50 -6.59 -0.20 4.34
N THR A 51 -5.89 0.26 5.38
CA THR A 51 -6.20 1.48 6.13
C THR A 51 -6.09 2.73 5.25
N GLY A 52 -5.06 2.82 4.41
CA GLY A 52 -4.87 3.96 3.50
C GLY A 52 -5.95 4.03 2.42
N VAL A 53 -6.35 2.90 1.84
CA VAL A 53 -7.44 2.83 0.85
C VAL A 53 -8.78 3.14 1.49
N GLN A 54 -9.04 2.63 2.70
CA GLN A 54 -10.25 2.99 3.47
C GLN A 54 -10.30 4.51 3.75
N LEU A 55 -9.16 5.11 4.12
CA LEU A 55 -9.06 6.56 4.29
C LEU A 55 -9.39 7.32 3.00
N LEU A 56 -8.86 6.87 1.85
CA LEU A 56 -9.17 7.49 0.57
C LEU A 56 -10.66 7.42 0.24
N ALA A 57 -11.31 6.27 0.48
CA ALA A 57 -12.74 6.08 0.26
C ALA A 57 -13.59 6.98 1.18
N ASP A 58 -13.23 7.08 2.46
CA ASP A 58 -13.93 7.95 3.41
C ASP A 58 -13.72 9.42 3.11
N LEU A 59 -12.51 9.82 2.70
CA LEU A 59 -12.25 11.17 2.21
C LEU A 59 -13.07 11.46 0.95
N HIS A 60 -13.18 10.52 0.01
CA HIS A 60 -14.04 10.67 -1.17
C HIS A 60 -15.49 10.97 -0.77
N ARG A 61 -16.06 10.18 0.16
CA ARG A 61 -17.40 10.41 0.71
C ARG A 61 -17.52 11.78 1.38
N ILE A 62 -16.51 12.21 2.14
CA ILE A 62 -16.48 13.51 2.81
C ILE A 62 -16.49 14.66 1.80
N PHE A 63 -15.63 14.61 0.79
CA PHE A 63 -15.52 15.65 -0.23
C PHE A 63 -16.79 15.77 -1.08
N LEU A 64 -17.45 14.65 -1.40
CA LEU A 64 -18.70 14.60 -2.18
C LEU A 64 -19.97 14.71 -1.31
N SER A 65 -19.83 14.82 0.01
CA SER A 65 -20.98 15.04 0.88
C SER A 65 -21.51 16.47 0.71
N LYS A 66 -22.82 16.68 0.96
CA LYS A 66 -23.42 18.04 0.97
C LYS A 66 -22.65 19.03 1.84
N ARG A 67 -22.08 18.54 2.96
CA ARG A 67 -21.26 19.34 3.87
C ARG A 67 -19.92 19.69 3.23
N GLY A 68 -19.22 18.72 2.63
CA GLY A 68 -17.97 18.94 1.91
C GLY A 68 -18.14 19.94 0.77
N GLU A 69 -19.16 19.76 -0.06
CA GLU A 69 -19.51 20.68 -1.14
C GLU A 69 -19.77 22.11 -0.63
N SER A 70 -20.51 22.25 0.47
CA SER A 70 -20.77 23.56 1.07
C SER A 70 -19.50 24.24 1.57
N LEU A 71 -18.60 23.51 2.23
CA LEU A 71 -17.35 24.04 2.75
C LEU A 71 -16.38 24.42 1.62
N MET A 72 -16.35 23.66 0.51
CA MET A 72 -15.50 23.99 -0.63
C MET A 72 -15.91 25.28 -1.34
N LYS A 73 -17.19 25.68 -1.29
CA LYS A 73 -17.68 26.95 -1.87
C LYS A 73 -17.11 28.19 -1.18
N GLU A 74 -16.56 28.05 0.03
CA GLU A 74 -15.94 29.15 0.77
C GLU A 74 -14.61 29.61 0.16
N ASN A 75 -14.04 28.83 -0.78
CA ASN A 75 -12.76 29.11 -1.39
C ASN A 75 -12.85 29.19 -2.92
N THR A 76 -11.97 29.97 -3.54
CA THR A 76 -11.90 30.09 -5.02
C THR A 76 -11.56 28.75 -5.69
N LYS A 77 -10.74 27.92 -5.03
CA LYS A 77 -10.40 26.57 -5.49
C LYS A 77 -10.98 25.54 -4.51
N PRO A 78 -11.59 24.44 -5.00
CA PRO A 78 -12.20 23.44 -4.15
C PRO A 78 -11.15 22.81 -3.23
N ALA A 79 -11.29 23.05 -1.94
CA ALA A 79 -10.36 22.59 -0.91
C ALA A 79 -11.07 22.49 0.45
N LEU A 80 -10.55 21.62 1.31
CA LEU A 80 -10.99 21.50 2.70
C LEU A 80 -9.83 21.71 3.66
N LYS A 81 -10.09 22.38 4.79
CA LYS A 81 -9.09 22.61 5.85
C LYS A 81 -8.79 21.28 6.56
N THR A 82 -7.54 21.06 6.93
CA THR A 82 -7.14 19.88 7.72
C THR A 82 -8.01 19.65 8.97
N PRO A 83 -8.27 20.66 9.84
CA PRO A 83 -9.14 20.47 10.99
C PRO A 83 -10.60 20.11 10.64
N GLN A 84 -11.12 20.59 9.50
CA GLN A 84 -12.46 20.23 9.05
C GLN A 84 -12.51 18.75 8.63
N LEU A 85 -11.51 18.29 7.87
CA LEU A 85 -11.40 16.88 7.47
C LEU A 85 -11.31 15.95 8.67
N LEU A 86 -10.47 16.27 9.66
CA LEU A 86 -10.31 15.44 10.87
C LEU A 86 -11.63 15.33 11.65
N LYS A 87 -12.34 16.46 11.82
CA LYS A 87 -13.64 16.46 12.50
C LYS A 87 -14.70 15.65 11.75
N MET A 88 -14.67 15.68 10.42
CA MET A 88 -15.59 14.89 9.59
C MET A 88 -15.24 13.39 9.64
N LEU A 89 -13.96 13.04 9.59
CA LEU A 89 -13.51 11.66 9.73
C LEU A 89 -13.86 11.08 11.11
N GLU A 90 -13.68 11.86 12.18
CA GLU A 90 -14.08 11.47 13.54
C GLU A 90 -15.59 11.21 13.69
N SER A 91 -16.41 11.89 12.88
CA SER A 91 -17.87 11.72 12.89
C SER A 91 -18.38 10.51 12.10
N LEU A 92 -17.50 9.75 11.44
CA LEU A 92 -17.88 8.52 10.75
C LEU A 92 -17.88 7.36 11.74
N ASP A 93 -19.06 6.98 12.25
CA ASP A 93 -19.19 5.85 13.19
C ASP A 93 -18.84 4.49 12.57
N GLU A 94 -18.94 4.36 11.24
CA GLU A 94 -18.62 3.13 10.50
C GLU A 94 -17.11 2.96 10.24
N SER A 95 -16.28 3.93 10.63
CA SER A 95 -14.85 3.96 10.31
C SER A 95 -13.97 4.08 11.57
N PRO A 96 -12.72 3.58 11.54
CA PRO A 96 -11.87 3.51 12.73
C PRO A 96 -11.27 4.86 13.16
N TRP A 97 -11.59 5.96 12.49
CA TRP A 97 -10.90 7.25 12.66
C TRP A 97 -11.08 7.89 14.04
N LYS A 98 -12.19 7.61 14.71
CA LYS A 98 -12.51 8.14 16.04
C LYS A 98 -11.59 7.60 17.14
N SER A 99 -11.09 6.38 16.99
CA SER A 99 -10.21 5.70 17.95
C SER A 99 -9.01 5.06 17.23
N TYR A 100 -8.49 5.74 16.22
CA TYR A 100 -7.47 5.20 15.31
C TYR A 100 -6.14 4.91 16.03
N ARG A 101 -5.74 5.76 16.97
CA ARG A 101 -4.48 5.60 17.68
C ARG A 101 -4.60 4.54 18.77
N ARG A 102 -3.45 3.96 19.14
CA ARG A 102 -3.34 2.93 20.17
C ARG A 102 -3.88 3.37 21.54
N ASP A 103 -3.85 4.66 21.83
CA ASP A 103 -4.38 5.26 23.06
C ASP A 103 -5.90 5.54 23.01
N GLY A 104 -6.57 5.14 21.93
CA GLY A 104 -8.00 5.37 21.71
C GLY A 104 -8.34 6.77 21.23
N THR A 105 -7.34 7.61 20.93
CA THR A 105 -7.58 8.98 20.46
C THR A 105 -7.84 9.04 18.95
N PRO A 106 -8.55 10.08 18.47
CA PRO A 106 -8.87 10.20 17.05
C PRO A 106 -7.63 10.44 16.18
N LEU A 107 -7.77 10.10 14.90
CA LEU A 107 -6.81 10.41 13.85
C LEU A 107 -6.46 11.90 13.91
N GLY A 108 -5.16 12.24 13.86
CA GLY A 108 -4.74 13.65 13.82
C GLY A 108 -3.98 14.03 12.56
N SER A 109 -3.61 15.30 12.48
CA SER A 109 -3.01 15.91 11.28
C SER A 109 -1.73 15.21 10.80
N ARG A 110 -0.90 14.74 11.75
CA ARG A 110 0.36 14.03 11.44
C ARG A 110 0.07 12.68 10.82
N ASP A 111 -0.84 11.91 11.42
CA ASP A 111 -1.21 10.58 10.97
C ASP A 111 -1.92 10.65 9.61
N LEU A 112 -2.83 11.61 9.44
CA LEU A 112 -3.46 11.89 8.15
C LEU A 112 -2.41 12.16 7.06
N SER A 113 -1.41 12.99 7.35
CA SER A 113 -0.34 13.27 6.38
C SER A 113 0.52 12.04 6.08
N GLN A 114 0.74 11.16 7.07
CA GLN A 114 1.51 9.93 6.90
C GLN A 114 0.75 8.90 6.06
N LEU A 115 -0.55 8.72 6.32
CA LEU A 115 -1.42 7.82 5.54
C LEU A 115 -1.60 8.28 4.10
N LEU A 116 -1.57 9.60 3.86
CA LEU A 116 -1.70 10.18 2.52
C LEU A 116 -0.40 10.22 1.71
N LYS A 117 0.75 10.10 2.37
CA LYS A 117 2.08 10.18 1.75
C LYS A 117 2.31 9.14 0.63
N PRO A 118 1.92 7.85 0.78
CA PRO A 118 2.09 6.84 -0.27
C PRO A 118 1.34 7.18 -1.56
N TYR A 119 0.25 7.93 -1.46
CA TYR A 119 -0.58 8.35 -2.60
C TYR A 119 -0.11 9.68 -3.23
N GLY A 120 1.01 10.24 -2.77
CA GLY A 120 1.53 11.52 -3.27
C GLY A 120 0.75 12.75 -2.77
N ILE A 121 -0.22 12.57 -1.89
CA ILE A 121 -1.11 13.64 -1.42
C ILE A 121 -0.46 14.38 -0.25
N LYS A 122 -0.30 15.69 -0.38
CA LYS A 122 0.39 16.52 0.60
C LYS A 122 -0.51 17.66 1.08
N SER A 123 -0.44 17.94 2.38
CA SER A 123 -1.05 19.14 2.95
C SER A 123 -0.30 20.37 2.45
N THR A 124 -1.04 21.39 2.01
CA THR A 124 -0.49 22.66 1.53
C THR A 124 -1.03 23.81 2.37
N ASN A 125 -0.31 24.94 2.37
CA ASN A 125 -0.84 26.18 2.92
C ASN A 125 -1.76 26.81 1.87
N ILE A 126 -3.03 26.98 2.22
CA ILE A 126 -4.06 27.49 1.31
C ILE A 126 -4.50 28.86 1.80
N TRP A 127 -4.58 29.80 0.87
CA TRP A 127 -5.18 31.11 1.12
C TRP A 127 -6.69 30.97 1.08
N TRP A 128 -7.36 31.24 2.21
CA TRP A 128 -8.80 31.15 2.33
C TRP A 128 -9.41 32.55 2.18
N SER A 129 -10.47 32.68 1.40
CA SER A 129 -11.08 33.99 1.11
C SER A 129 -11.62 34.70 2.35
N THR A 130 -11.96 33.95 3.40
CA THR A 130 -12.61 34.44 4.62
C THR A 130 -11.76 34.36 5.88
N ASP A 131 -10.54 33.81 5.82
CA ASP A 131 -9.79 33.40 7.00
C ASP A 131 -8.28 33.52 6.80
N ALA A 132 -7.51 33.43 7.89
CA ALA A 132 -6.06 33.37 7.80
C ALA A 132 -5.58 32.12 7.03
N ASN A 133 -4.39 32.21 6.45
CA ASN A 133 -3.72 31.08 5.79
C ASN A 133 -3.71 29.86 6.71
N SER A 134 -4.31 28.76 6.25
CA SER A 134 -4.39 27.53 7.03
C SER A 134 -4.06 26.33 6.16
N ARG A 135 -3.55 25.27 6.82
CA ARG A 135 -3.27 24.02 6.13
C ARG A 135 -4.56 23.33 5.68
N GLY A 136 -4.50 22.77 4.47
CA GLY A 136 -5.60 22.02 3.89
C GLY A 136 -5.15 21.16 2.72
N TYR A 137 -6.15 20.59 2.04
CA TYR A 137 -5.95 19.76 0.87
C TYR A 137 -6.90 20.19 -0.25
N TYR A 138 -6.36 20.33 -1.45
CA TYR A 138 -7.16 20.58 -2.65
C TYR A 138 -7.85 19.30 -3.09
N LEU A 139 -9.08 19.41 -3.59
CA LEU A 139 -9.82 18.30 -4.19
C LEU A 139 -8.99 17.63 -5.31
N ALA A 140 -8.38 18.44 -6.17
CA ALA A 140 -7.56 18.00 -7.30
C ALA A 140 -6.37 17.11 -6.89
N ALA A 141 -5.86 17.24 -5.66
CA ALA A 141 -4.78 16.37 -5.18
C ALA A 141 -5.24 14.92 -4.99
N PHE A 142 -6.54 14.70 -4.78
CA PHE A 142 -7.10 13.36 -4.54
C PHE A 142 -7.60 12.68 -5.82
N GLU A 143 -7.81 13.41 -6.91
CA GLU A 143 -8.45 12.87 -8.13
C GLU A 143 -7.68 11.67 -8.71
N ASP A 144 -6.34 11.76 -8.81
CA ASP A 144 -5.50 10.67 -9.30
C ASP A 144 -5.57 9.44 -8.38
N ALA A 145 -5.48 9.64 -7.07
CA ALA A 145 -5.56 8.55 -6.10
C ALA A 145 -6.95 7.89 -6.08
N TRP A 146 -8.03 8.68 -6.13
CA TRP A 146 -9.39 8.15 -6.18
C TRP A 146 -9.67 7.38 -7.46
N SER A 147 -9.16 7.85 -8.60
CA SER A 147 -9.28 7.12 -9.86
C SER A 147 -8.61 5.75 -9.80
N ARG A 148 -7.50 5.62 -9.06
CA ARG A 148 -6.74 4.36 -8.97
C ARG A 148 -7.26 3.41 -7.90
N TYR A 149 -7.71 3.93 -6.75
CA TYR A 149 -7.98 3.12 -5.56
C TYR A 149 -9.45 3.11 -5.11
N VAL A 150 -10.27 4.06 -5.56
CA VAL A 150 -11.68 4.18 -5.15
C VAL A 150 -12.64 3.77 -6.26
N LYS A 151 -12.20 3.73 -7.53
CA LYS A 151 -13.08 3.52 -8.68
C LYS A 151 -12.95 2.18 -9.43
N GLU A 152 -12.03 1.29 -9.06
CA GLU A 152 -11.92 -0.01 -9.72
C GLU A 152 -11.42 -1.07 -8.73
N PRO A 153 -12.27 -2.01 -8.28
CA PRO A 153 -11.79 -3.35 -7.98
C PRO A 153 -11.65 -4.08 -9.33
N GLU A 154 -10.66 -3.71 -10.14
CA GLU A 154 -10.20 -4.64 -11.16
C GLU A 154 -9.49 -5.73 -10.37
N ALA A 155 -10.18 -6.87 -10.29
CA ALA A 155 -9.75 -8.05 -9.57
C ALA A 155 -8.24 -8.23 -9.69
N GLU A 156 -7.57 -8.25 -8.55
CA GLU A 156 -6.32 -8.98 -8.44
C GLU A 156 -6.63 -10.39 -8.95
N THR A 157 -6.26 -10.63 -10.20
CA THR A 157 -6.12 -11.96 -10.76
C THR A 157 -5.12 -12.63 -9.84
N GLN A 158 -5.65 -13.38 -8.88
CA GLN A 158 -4.96 -14.46 -8.24
C GLN A 158 -4.31 -15.23 -9.37
N ALA A 159 -2.99 -15.08 -9.50
CA ALA A 159 -2.19 -15.94 -10.35
C ALA A 159 -2.38 -17.35 -9.78
N GLN A 160 -3.31 -18.09 -10.39
CA GLN A 160 -3.57 -19.47 -10.13
C GLN A 160 -2.23 -20.19 -10.25
N ALA A 161 -1.75 -20.72 -9.13
CA ALA A 161 -0.74 -21.75 -9.14
C ALA A 161 -1.23 -22.88 -10.07
N PRO A 162 -0.43 -23.34 -11.05
CA PRO A 162 -0.81 -24.52 -11.80
C PRO A 162 -0.95 -25.68 -10.82
N ALA A 163 -2.15 -26.29 -10.83
CA ALA A 163 -2.53 -27.40 -9.99
C ALA A 163 -1.44 -28.49 -9.99
N ALA A 164 -0.98 -28.84 -8.80
CA ALA A 164 -0.20 -30.04 -8.56
C ALA A 164 -1.09 -31.25 -8.89
N ASN A 165 -0.99 -31.76 -10.10
CA ASN A 165 -1.33 -33.15 -10.37
C ASN A 165 -0.08 -33.98 -10.09
N ASN A 166 0.04 -34.51 -8.88
CA ASN A 166 0.77 -35.75 -8.67
C ASN A 166 -0.01 -36.59 -7.67
N GLY A 167 -0.73 -37.55 -8.26
CA GLY A 167 -1.49 -38.57 -7.55
C GLY A 167 -0.64 -39.29 -6.53
N HIS A 168 -1.17 -39.35 -5.32
CA HIS A 168 -0.72 -40.24 -4.27
C HIS A 168 -1.28 -41.64 -4.55
N HIS A 169 -0.45 -42.54 -5.07
CA HIS A 169 -0.67 -43.98 -4.99
C HIS A 169 0.62 -44.60 -4.45
N ILE A 170 0.58 -44.93 -3.15
CA ILE A 170 1.55 -45.80 -2.51
C ILE A 170 1.00 -47.21 -2.69
N ASP A 171 1.83 -48.13 -3.18
CA ASP A 171 1.88 -49.57 -2.85
C ASP A 171 3.22 -50.06 -3.43
N ASP A 172 4.30 -50.08 -2.64
CA ASP A 172 4.75 -51.18 -1.79
C ASP A 172 5.31 -52.40 -2.56
N GLU A 173 6.59 -52.64 -2.28
CA GLU A 173 7.43 -53.83 -2.47
C GLU A 173 7.35 -54.74 -3.72
N SER A 174 8.57 -55.11 -4.14
CA SER A 174 9.02 -56.48 -4.41
C SER A 174 9.37 -56.90 -5.86
N ILE A 175 10.70 -56.97 -6.07
CA ILE A 175 11.46 -58.15 -6.51
C ILE A 175 11.45 -58.50 -8.02
N LEU A 176 12.63 -58.25 -8.62
CA LEU A 176 13.43 -59.15 -9.47
C LEU A 176 12.72 -60.25 -10.29
N LYS A 177 12.88 -60.17 -11.63
CA LYS A 177 13.37 -61.20 -12.58
C LYS A 177 13.00 -60.72 -13.99
N SER A 178 13.94 -60.39 -14.87
CA SER A 178 14.80 -61.30 -15.65
C SER A 178 14.03 -62.32 -16.50
N THR A 179 14.25 -62.21 -17.82
CA THR A 179 14.40 -63.31 -18.81
C THR A 179 13.22 -63.70 -19.73
N LYS A 180 13.53 -63.62 -21.05
CA LYS A 180 13.05 -64.35 -22.25
C LYS A 180 11.60 -64.17 -22.72
N VAL A 181 11.19 -64.41 -23.98
CA VAL A 181 11.70 -64.50 -25.38
C VAL A 181 10.50 -65.06 -26.16
N GLU A 182 10.29 -64.59 -27.40
CA GLU A 182 9.55 -65.18 -28.55
C GLU A 182 8.10 -65.68 -28.37
N PHE A 183 7.20 -65.29 -29.29
CA PHE A 183 6.96 -65.97 -30.57
C PHE A 183 6.53 -64.96 -31.63
#